data_AF-I0H2U1-F1
#
_entry.id   AF-I0H2U1-F1
#
_cell.length_a   1.000
_cell.length_b   1.000
_cell.length_c   1.000
_cell.angle_alpha   90.00
_cell.angle_beta   90.00
_cell.angle_gamma   90.00
#
_symmetry.space_group_name_H-M   'P 1'
#
loop_
_entity.id
_entity.type
_entity.pdbx_description
1 polymer ?
#
loop_
_entity_poly.entity_id
_entity_poly.type
_entity_poly.pdbx_seq_one_letter_code
_entity_poly.pdbx_strand_id
1 'polypeptide(L)'
;MTRNYANISTAIWRNEGFRNLSRQAQHMYLLLTSQPDISAAGVLSLNAKRWSTRTHGATTAEVVEALNELQEHRFIAFDTDTEELLVRSFVRWDGGYGNIKRRPVILRAASEVESELLRQWLAGEFRRLDLPTDGLAVGDRDGDSLSGPEGAASCDDIDDGLFPQENRLSGAASPPDGVVVTKALVVDPPTHNPHTPAQAPAAAKPRPENGTRLREDWDQTEECRRGREWASKDYPNVNLDEEVRKFMNHWLSKPGKNATKRDWYRTFQNWIMEANRRLSRYGQTNGQGGRFANGMNREPSAGAKAIPVGERCERHPRFPASTCGPCRSEGLISRKADSAA
;
A
#
# COMPACT_ATOMS: atom_id res chain seq x y z
N MET A 1 7.48 -15.71 -8.02
CA MET A 1 7.78 -14.67 -9.04
C MET A 1 9.24 -14.30 -8.84
N THR A 2 10.13 -14.59 -9.79
CA THR A 2 11.58 -14.45 -9.58
C THR A 2 11.95 -12.98 -9.42
N ARG A 3 12.54 -12.62 -8.28
CA ARG A 3 12.98 -11.25 -7.97
C ARG A 3 14.33 -11.00 -8.63
N ASN A 4 14.41 -10.01 -9.53
CA ASN A 4 15.66 -9.67 -10.23
C ASN A 4 16.51 -8.62 -9.50
N TYR A 5 15.89 -7.83 -8.62
CA TYR A 5 16.54 -6.76 -7.86
C TYR A 5 15.94 -6.66 -6.47
N ALA A 6 16.77 -6.26 -5.51
CA ALA A 6 16.34 -5.98 -4.15
C ALA A 6 16.27 -4.47 -3.92
N ASN A 7 15.19 -4.03 -3.29
CA ASN A 7 15.10 -2.67 -2.76
C ASN A 7 15.85 -2.64 -1.44
N ILE A 8 17.02 -2.01 -1.43
CA ILE A 8 17.79 -1.76 -0.22
C ILE A 8 17.65 -0.28 0.11
N SER A 9 17.26 -0.01 1.35
CA SER A 9 17.19 1.37 1.82
C SER A 9 18.53 2.08 1.73
N THR A 10 18.55 3.28 1.17
CA THR A 10 19.72 4.16 1.30
C THR A 10 19.85 4.75 2.71
N ALA A 11 18.76 4.81 3.48
CA ALA A 11 18.76 5.29 4.86
C ALA A 11 19.27 4.26 5.87
N ILE A 12 19.55 3.01 5.44
CA ILE A 12 20.13 1.97 6.31
C ILE A 12 21.41 2.44 6.98
N TRP A 13 22.22 3.22 6.27
CA TRP A 13 23.49 3.78 6.74
C TRP A 13 23.32 4.89 7.79
N ARG A 14 22.11 5.40 8.01
CA ARG A 14 21.80 6.35 9.09
C ARG A 14 21.27 5.65 10.34
N ASN A 15 20.81 4.41 10.22
CA ASN A 15 20.33 3.67 11.39
C ASN A 15 21.51 3.35 12.32
N GLU A 16 21.38 3.73 13.59
CA GLU A 16 22.42 3.52 14.60
C GLU A 16 22.63 2.05 14.92
N GLY A 17 21.54 1.28 15.07
CA GLY A 17 21.61 -0.16 15.31
C GLY A 17 22.43 -0.89 14.24
N PHE A 18 22.25 -0.54 12.97
CA PHE A 18 22.93 -1.15 11.83
C PHE A 18 24.39 -0.72 11.77
N ARG A 19 24.68 0.55 12.07
CA ARG A 19 26.07 1.04 12.14
C ARG A 19 26.85 0.40 13.29
N ASN A 20 26.18 0.00 14.36
CA ASN A 20 26.81 -0.66 15.51
C ASN A 20 27.08 -2.16 15.29
N LEU A 21 26.52 -2.76 14.23
CA LEU A 21 26.84 -4.12 13.83
C LEU A 21 28.27 -4.24 13.30
N SER A 22 28.86 -5.42 13.47
CA SER A 22 30.10 -5.83 12.83
C SER A 22 29.96 -5.80 11.31
N ARG A 23 31.10 -5.65 10.61
CA ARG A 23 31.14 -5.70 9.14
C ARG A 23 30.57 -7.02 8.59
N GLN A 24 30.77 -8.12 9.32
CA GLN A 24 30.25 -9.43 8.94
C GLN A 24 28.72 -9.48 9.04
N ALA A 25 28.13 -8.98 10.15
CA ALA A 25 26.69 -8.89 10.32
C ALA A 25 26.03 -7.93 9.32
N GLN A 26 26.62 -6.75 9.08
CA GLN A 26 26.12 -5.83 8.03
C GLN A 26 26.10 -6.48 6.65
N HIS A 27 27.20 -7.14 6.27
CA HIS A 27 27.28 -7.89 5.02
C HIS A 27 26.25 -9.01 4.96
N MET A 28 26.09 -9.76 6.05
CA MET A 28 25.14 -10.86 6.14
C MET A 28 23.69 -10.38 5.97
N TYR A 29 23.31 -9.26 6.58
CA TYR A 29 21.98 -8.66 6.40
C TYR A 29 21.70 -8.28 4.94
N LEU A 30 22.67 -7.66 4.26
CA LEU A 30 22.55 -7.32 2.84
C LEU A 30 22.48 -8.57 1.96
N LEU A 31 23.20 -9.63 2.31
CA LEU A 31 23.14 -10.93 1.64
C LEU A 31 21.74 -11.54 1.79
N LEU A 32 21.16 -11.55 2.99
CA LEU A 32 19.83 -12.12 3.25
C LEU A 32 18.73 -11.37 2.51
N THR A 33 18.72 -10.04 2.59
CA THR A 33 17.67 -9.19 1.99
C THR A 33 17.66 -9.20 0.45
N SER A 34 18.78 -9.59 -0.16
CA SER A 34 18.96 -9.66 -1.61
C SER A 34 18.83 -11.07 -2.19
N GLN A 35 18.50 -12.07 -1.37
CA GLN A 35 18.28 -13.43 -1.85
C GLN A 35 17.12 -13.51 -2.87
N PRO A 36 17.25 -14.32 -3.94
CA PRO A 36 16.20 -14.47 -4.95
C PRO A 36 15.01 -15.30 -4.46
N ASP A 37 15.20 -16.13 -3.43
CA ASP A 37 14.23 -17.03 -2.82
C ASP A 37 13.59 -16.48 -1.53
N ILE A 38 13.86 -15.22 -1.15
CA ILE A 38 13.16 -14.58 -0.03
C ILE A 38 11.67 -14.43 -0.33
N SER A 39 10.83 -14.87 0.61
CA SER A 39 9.38 -14.80 0.48
C SER A 39 8.88 -13.34 0.48
N ALA A 40 7.64 -13.13 0.04
CA ALA A 40 7.02 -11.80 0.09
C ALA A 40 6.86 -11.27 1.53
N ALA A 41 6.84 -12.16 2.52
CA ALA A 41 6.80 -11.82 3.94
C ALA A 41 8.20 -11.61 4.57
N GLY A 42 9.28 -11.81 3.80
CA GLY A 42 10.65 -11.65 4.30
C GLY A 42 11.24 -12.89 4.96
N VAL A 43 10.68 -14.07 4.67
CA VAL A 43 11.13 -15.35 5.24
C VAL A 43 12.02 -16.10 4.25
N LEU A 44 13.05 -16.75 4.78
CA LEU A 44 14.03 -17.59 4.09
C LEU A 44 14.17 -18.92 4.82
N SER A 45 14.51 -19.98 4.10
CA SER A 45 14.99 -21.21 4.73
C SER A 45 16.41 -21.00 5.29
N LEU A 46 16.65 -21.42 6.52
CA LEU A 46 17.91 -21.27 7.25
C LEU A 46 19.02 -22.14 6.64
N ASN A 47 19.84 -21.55 5.77
CA ASN A 47 20.86 -22.28 5.00
C ASN A 47 22.27 -21.69 5.20
N ALA A 48 22.80 -21.75 6.43
CA ALA A 48 24.11 -21.18 6.76
C ALA A 48 25.25 -21.70 5.85
N LYS A 49 25.25 -23.01 5.54
CA LYS A 49 26.22 -23.61 4.62
C LYS A 49 26.11 -23.08 3.19
N ARG A 50 24.91 -22.75 2.72
CA ARG A 50 24.73 -22.15 1.39
C ARG A 50 25.28 -20.73 1.39
N TRP A 51 25.01 -19.97 2.44
CA TRP A 51 25.43 -18.57 2.52
C TRP A 51 26.94 -18.40 2.68
N SER A 52 27.63 -19.32 3.36
CA SER A 52 29.11 -19.28 3.44
C SER A 52 29.76 -19.42 2.05
N THR A 53 29.16 -20.17 1.12
CA THR A 53 29.67 -20.28 -0.26
C THR A 53 29.51 -19.01 -1.11
N ARG A 54 28.76 -18.01 -0.64
CA ARG A 54 28.52 -16.76 -1.39
C ARG A 54 29.62 -15.73 -1.21
N THR A 55 30.53 -15.95 -0.26
CA THR A 55 31.61 -15.02 0.07
C THR A 55 32.91 -15.79 0.13
N HIS A 56 33.89 -15.36 -0.67
CA HIS A 56 35.20 -16.02 -0.68
C HIS A 56 35.85 -15.92 0.71
N GLY A 57 36.29 -17.06 1.23
CA GLY A 57 36.96 -17.15 2.54
C GLY A 57 36.02 -17.15 3.75
N ALA A 58 34.71 -17.00 3.56
CA ALA A 58 33.75 -17.09 4.66
C ALA A 58 33.52 -18.54 5.09
N THR A 59 33.45 -18.75 6.40
CA THR A 59 33.16 -20.05 7.01
C THR A 59 31.70 -20.11 7.48
N THR A 60 31.18 -21.32 7.65
CA THR A 60 29.83 -21.50 8.22
C THR A 60 29.75 -20.97 9.65
N ALA A 61 30.84 -21.07 10.43
CA ALA A 61 30.90 -20.54 11.78
C ALA A 61 30.73 -19.01 11.79
N GLU A 62 31.46 -18.28 10.94
CA GLU A 62 31.31 -16.83 10.82
C GLU A 62 29.90 -16.41 10.35
N VAL A 63 29.25 -17.21 9.49
CA VAL A 63 27.85 -16.96 9.11
C VAL A 63 26.94 -17.10 10.33
N VAL A 64 27.12 -18.13 11.15
CA VAL A 64 26.31 -18.34 12.36
C VAL A 64 26.53 -17.23 13.38
N GLU A 65 27.79 -16.81 13.61
CA GLU A 65 28.11 -15.66 14.46
C GLU A 65 27.42 -14.38 13.97
N ALA A 66 27.48 -14.10 12.67
CA ALA A 66 26.80 -12.95 12.07
C ALA A 66 25.27 -13.03 12.21
N LEU A 67 24.67 -14.23 12.11
CA LEU A 67 23.23 -14.44 12.32
C LEU A 67 22.84 -14.21 13.80
N ASN A 68 23.63 -14.71 14.74
CA ASN A 68 23.42 -14.48 16.18
C ASN A 68 23.46 -12.98 16.50
N GLU A 69 24.49 -12.27 16.02
CA GLU A 69 24.61 -10.82 16.21
C GLU A 69 23.40 -10.07 15.61
N LEU A 70 22.97 -10.43 14.41
CA LEU A 70 21.78 -9.82 13.78
C LEU A 70 20.49 -10.10 14.57
N GLN A 71 20.38 -11.28 15.19
CA GLN A 71 19.23 -11.63 16.03
C GLN A 71 19.24 -10.87 17.36
N GLU A 72 20.40 -10.77 18.02
CA GLU A 72 20.59 -9.97 19.24
C GLU A 72 20.23 -8.50 19.00
N HIS A 73 20.68 -7.95 17.88
CA HIS A 73 20.34 -6.60 17.43
C HIS A 73 18.98 -6.50 16.74
N ARG A 74 18.17 -7.57 16.78
CA ARG A 74 16.75 -7.55 16.40
C ARG A 74 16.48 -7.22 14.93
N PHE A 75 17.46 -7.40 14.04
CA PHE A 75 17.31 -7.25 12.58
C PHE A 75 16.64 -8.47 11.95
N ILE A 76 16.92 -9.65 12.50
CA ILE A 76 16.34 -10.92 12.08
C ILE A 76 15.78 -11.67 13.29
N ALA A 77 15.03 -12.72 13.02
CA ALA A 77 14.74 -13.81 13.96
C ALA A 77 14.87 -15.11 13.18
N PHE A 78 15.45 -16.16 13.76
CA PHE A 78 15.50 -17.47 13.13
C PHE A 78 15.13 -18.56 14.13
N ASP A 79 14.59 -19.64 13.60
CA ASP A 79 14.17 -20.82 14.34
C ASP A 79 14.94 -22.02 13.76
N THR A 80 15.71 -22.69 14.63
CA THR A 80 16.51 -23.84 14.23
C THR A 80 15.68 -25.12 14.11
N ASP A 81 14.51 -25.17 14.75
CA ASP A 81 13.66 -26.37 14.75
C ASP A 81 12.87 -26.47 13.45
N THR A 82 12.37 -25.34 12.93
CA THR A 82 11.69 -25.28 11.62
C THR A 82 12.60 -24.93 10.46
N GLU A 83 13.89 -24.65 10.73
CA GLU A 83 14.86 -24.17 9.75
C GLU A 83 14.38 -22.93 8.97
N GLU A 84 13.76 -21.96 9.65
CA GLU A 84 13.27 -20.71 9.05
C GLU A 84 13.98 -19.48 9.62
N LEU A 85 14.10 -18.44 8.79
CA LEU A 85 14.65 -17.13 9.15
C LEU A 85 13.74 -16.02 8.63
N LEU A 86 13.34 -15.11 9.51
CA LEU A 86 12.60 -13.89 9.21
C LEU A 86 13.53 -12.67 9.21
N VAL A 87 13.53 -11.93 8.10
CA VAL A 87 14.05 -10.55 8.08
C VAL A 87 12.91 -9.60 8.47
N ARG A 88 12.91 -9.18 9.74
CA ARG A 88 11.75 -8.55 10.40
C ARG A 88 11.19 -7.34 9.64
N SER A 89 12.04 -6.37 9.32
CA SER A 89 11.63 -5.11 8.70
C SER A 89 11.48 -5.17 7.18
N PHE A 90 11.56 -6.37 6.57
CA PHE A 90 11.56 -6.55 5.12
C PHE A 90 10.31 -6.00 4.44
N VAL A 91 9.11 -6.33 4.97
CA VAL A 91 7.84 -5.93 4.34
C VAL A 91 7.67 -4.41 4.30
N ARG A 92 8.08 -3.73 5.37
CA ARG A 92 8.15 -2.27 5.45
C ARG A 92 9.10 -1.74 4.39
N TRP A 93 10.33 -2.22 4.40
CA TRP A 93 11.41 -1.66 3.59
C TRP A 93 11.32 -1.91 2.11
N ASP A 94 10.80 -3.08 1.72
CA ASP A 94 10.55 -3.39 0.33
C ASP A 94 9.32 -2.63 -0.22
N GLY A 95 8.65 -1.83 0.62
CA GLY A 95 7.51 -0.99 0.27
C GLY A 95 6.28 -1.79 -0.16
N GLY A 96 6.26 -3.10 0.09
CA GLY A 96 5.23 -4.01 -0.36
C GLY A 96 3.87 -3.72 0.27
N TYR A 97 3.86 -3.33 1.55
CA TYR A 97 2.65 -3.00 2.31
C TYR A 97 1.89 -1.79 1.73
N GLY A 98 2.57 -0.82 1.11
CA GLY A 98 1.92 0.34 0.47
C GLY A 98 1.19 -0.02 -0.83
N ASN A 99 1.50 -1.17 -1.43
CA ASN A 99 0.92 -1.60 -2.69
C ASN A 99 -0.21 -2.60 -2.47
N ILE A 100 -1.45 -2.16 -2.70
CA ILE A 100 -2.67 -2.97 -2.54
C ILE A 100 -2.59 -4.32 -3.26
N LYS A 101 -1.92 -4.41 -4.42
CA LYS A 101 -1.79 -5.66 -5.17
C LYS A 101 -0.78 -6.63 -4.56
N ARG A 102 0.19 -6.11 -3.81
CA ARG A 102 1.22 -6.92 -3.14
C ARG A 102 0.76 -7.43 -1.78
N ARG A 103 -0.15 -6.72 -1.10
CA ARG A 103 -0.69 -7.13 0.21
C ARG A 103 -1.19 -8.57 0.24
N PRO A 104 -2.03 -9.06 -0.70
CA PRO A 104 -2.48 -10.46 -0.66
C PRO A 104 -1.35 -11.47 -0.80
N VAL A 105 -0.29 -11.14 -1.56
CA VAL A 105 0.88 -12.02 -1.72
C VAL A 105 1.70 -12.06 -0.44
N ILE A 106 1.84 -10.92 0.25
CA ILE A 106 2.50 -10.82 1.56
C ILE A 106 1.74 -11.64 2.59
N LEU A 107 0.42 -11.46 2.68
CA LEU A 107 -0.43 -12.19 3.64
C LEU A 107 -0.41 -13.69 3.39
N ARG A 108 -0.45 -14.11 2.12
CA ARG A 108 -0.31 -15.53 1.76
C ARG A 108 1.05 -16.09 2.19
N ALA A 109 2.14 -15.40 1.85
CA ALA A 109 3.48 -15.83 2.24
C ALA A 109 3.65 -15.87 3.78
N ALA A 110 2.97 -14.98 4.50
CA ALA A 110 2.95 -14.97 5.96
C ALA A 110 2.23 -16.21 6.53
N SER A 111 1.10 -16.61 5.94
CA SER A 111 0.38 -17.82 6.35
C SER A 111 1.11 -19.14 6.05
N GLU A 112 2.10 -19.10 5.16
CA GLU A 112 2.93 -20.25 4.79
C GLU A 112 4.11 -20.46 5.76
N VAL A 113 4.40 -19.51 6.66
CA VAL A 113 5.45 -19.63 7.68
C VAL A 113 5.08 -20.73 8.66
N GLU A 114 6.00 -21.65 8.98
CA GLU A 114 5.72 -22.79 9.87
C GLU A 114 6.02 -22.47 11.34
N SER A 115 7.08 -21.73 11.63
CA SER A 115 7.51 -21.36 12.97
C SER A 115 6.52 -20.43 13.65
N GLU A 116 6.02 -20.88 14.79
CA GLU A 116 5.14 -20.08 15.64
C GLU A 116 5.86 -18.86 16.23
N LEU A 117 7.16 -19.00 16.54
CA LEU A 117 7.99 -17.89 16.98
C LEU A 117 8.05 -16.80 15.89
N LEU A 118 8.33 -17.18 14.64
CA LEU A 118 8.43 -16.22 13.55
C LEU A 118 7.07 -15.59 13.20
N ARG A 119 5.96 -16.33 13.33
CA ARG A 119 4.60 -15.77 13.19
C ARG A 119 4.31 -14.69 14.22
N GLN A 120 4.72 -14.87 15.48
CA GLN A 120 4.57 -13.85 16.52
C GLN A 120 5.35 -12.58 16.20
N TRP A 121 6.62 -12.72 15.78
CA TRP A 121 7.42 -11.59 15.33
C TRP A 121 6.77 -10.88 14.14
N LEU A 122 6.31 -11.63 13.14
CA LEU A 122 5.68 -11.10 11.93
C LEU A 122 4.35 -10.39 12.25
N ALA A 123 3.54 -10.93 13.16
CA ALA A 123 2.32 -10.29 13.65
C ALA A 123 2.61 -8.94 14.31
N GLY A 124 3.69 -8.85 15.08
CA GLY A 124 4.17 -7.57 15.64
C GLY A 124 4.53 -6.55 14.56
N GLU A 125 5.24 -6.96 13.51
CA GLU A 125 5.56 -6.08 12.38
C GLU A 125 4.32 -5.69 11.56
N PHE A 126 3.36 -6.60 11.38
CA PHE A 126 2.13 -6.34 10.62
C PHE A 126 1.20 -5.36 11.35
N ARG A 127 1.10 -5.46 12.69
CA ARG A 127 0.39 -4.47 13.52
C ARG A 127 0.92 -3.06 13.28
N ARG A 128 2.26 -2.89 13.20
CA ARG A 128 2.87 -1.57 12.94
C ARG A 128 2.61 -1.02 11.54
N LEU A 129 2.28 -1.89 10.58
CA LEU A 129 2.03 -1.52 9.18
C LEU A 129 0.54 -1.41 8.84
N ASP A 130 -0.35 -1.57 9.84
CA ASP A 130 -1.80 -1.63 9.65
C ASP A 130 -2.19 -2.71 8.62
N LEU A 131 -1.54 -3.88 8.74
CA LEU A 131 -1.85 -5.07 7.95
C LEU A 131 -2.62 -6.08 8.81
N PRO A 132 -3.55 -6.85 8.20
CA PRO A 132 -4.25 -7.93 8.90
C PRO A 132 -3.28 -8.95 9.51
N THR A 133 -3.54 -9.35 10.76
CA THR A 133 -2.78 -10.37 11.49
C THR A 133 -3.54 -11.69 11.64
N ASP A 134 -4.70 -11.81 10.98
CA ASP A 134 -5.54 -13.01 11.02
C ASP A 134 -4.75 -14.22 10.51
N GLY A 135 -4.62 -15.26 11.33
CA GLY A 135 -3.82 -16.45 11.04
C GLY A 135 -2.33 -16.37 11.42
N LEU A 136 -1.87 -15.23 11.97
CA LEU A 136 -0.53 -15.06 12.54
C LEU A 136 -0.53 -14.90 14.06
N ALA A 137 -1.67 -14.52 14.64
CA ALA A 137 -1.83 -14.40 16.09
C ALA A 137 -2.21 -15.76 16.69
N VAL A 138 -1.36 -16.29 17.58
CA VAL A 138 -1.81 -17.26 18.59
C VAL A 138 -2.76 -16.50 19.49
N GLY A 139 -4.01 -16.96 19.60
CA GLY A 139 -5.02 -16.30 20.43
C GLY A 139 -4.51 -16.03 21.84
N ASP A 140 -4.97 -14.92 22.44
CA ASP A 140 -4.92 -14.69 23.87
C ASP A 140 -5.30 -15.99 24.60
N ARG A 141 -4.30 -16.69 25.11
CA ARG A 141 -4.50 -17.76 26.09
C ARG A 141 -4.32 -17.11 27.44
N ASP A 142 -5.45 -16.63 27.97
CA ASP A 142 -5.62 -16.46 29.40
C ASP A 142 -5.09 -17.72 30.12
N GLY A 143 -4.30 -17.47 31.16
CA GLY A 143 -3.29 -18.40 31.65
C GLY A 143 -3.80 -19.78 32.08
N ASP A 144 -2.95 -20.77 31.84
CA ASP A 144 -2.69 -21.79 32.84
C ASP A 144 -1.24 -22.27 32.74
N SER A 145 -0.65 -22.46 33.91
CA SER A 145 0.76 -22.53 34.21
C SER A 145 1.31 -23.92 33.92
N LEU A 146 2.35 -24.09 33.08
CA LEU A 146 3.35 -25.16 33.20
C LEU A 146 4.68 -24.75 32.55
N SER A 147 5.74 -24.91 33.35
CA SER A 147 7.13 -24.47 33.23
C SER A 147 7.86 -24.79 31.92
N GLY A 148 8.56 -23.78 31.37
CA GLY A 148 9.60 -23.85 30.33
C GLY A 148 10.58 -22.67 30.49
N PRO A 149 11.84 -22.77 30.04
CA PRO A 149 12.96 -22.00 30.58
C PRO A 149 12.85 -20.50 30.27
N GLU A 150 13.26 -19.71 31.28
CA GLU A 150 13.17 -18.27 31.37
C GLU A 150 13.91 -17.57 30.21
N GLY A 151 13.21 -16.66 29.52
CA GLY A 151 13.81 -15.81 28.48
C GLY A 151 12.84 -15.12 27.51
N ALA A 152 11.53 -15.40 27.56
CA ALA A 152 10.55 -14.71 26.73
C ALA A 152 10.20 -13.32 27.34
N ALA A 153 10.98 -12.31 26.97
CA ALA A 153 10.60 -10.92 27.21
C ALA A 153 9.26 -10.63 26.51
N SER A 154 8.32 -10.03 27.24
CA SER A 154 7.00 -9.61 26.74
C SER A 154 7.15 -8.75 25.48
N CYS A 155 6.31 -9.02 24.49
CA CYS A 155 6.35 -8.37 23.17
C CYS A 155 5.63 -7.01 23.13
N ASP A 156 5.19 -6.48 24.28
CA ASP A 156 4.27 -5.33 24.33
C ASP A 156 4.89 -3.98 24.71
N ASP A 157 6.17 -3.86 25.06
CA ASP A 157 6.72 -2.55 25.43
C ASP A 157 8.16 -2.34 24.96
N ILE A 158 8.44 -2.29 23.65
CA ILE A 158 9.68 -1.68 23.15
C ILE A 158 9.43 -0.84 21.89
N ASP A 159 9.38 0.48 22.12
CA ASP A 159 9.69 1.53 21.15
C ASP A 159 11.09 1.29 20.54
N ASP A 160 11.22 1.50 19.24
CA ASP A 160 12.24 2.42 18.70
C ASP A 160 12.47 2.13 17.21
N GLY A 161 12.18 3.15 16.40
CA GLY A 161 13.14 3.72 15.45
C GLY A 161 14.19 2.84 14.76
N LEU A 162 13.90 1.59 14.38
CA LEU A 162 14.83 0.85 13.53
C LEU A 162 15.06 1.64 12.24
N PHE A 163 14.06 2.38 11.75
CA PHE A 163 14.22 3.31 10.62
C PHE A 163 13.23 4.48 10.65
N PRO A 164 13.38 5.43 11.60
CA PRO A 164 12.42 6.51 11.82
C PRO A 164 12.54 7.61 10.76
N GLN A 165 13.67 7.65 10.04
CA GLN A 165 14.00 8.73 9.11
C GLN A 165 13.51 8.53 7.67
N GLU A 166 12.84 7.41 7.35
CA GLU A 166 12.25 7.16 6.02
C GLU A 166 11.28 8.25 5.57
N ASN A 167 10.64 8.95 6.51
CA ASN A 167 9.66 10.00 6.23
C ASN A 167 10.23 11.43 6.14
N ARG A 168 11.56 11.63 6.18
CA ARG A 168 12.17 12.97 6.20
C ARG A 168 13.12 13.27 5.03
N LEU A 169 12.82 12.78 3.84
CA LEU A 169 13.45 13.30 2.62
C LEU A 169 12.45 14.11 1.80
N SER A 170 12.06 15.25 2.37
CA SER A 170 11.81 16.47 1.60
C SER A 170 12.27 17.67 2.43
N GLY A 171 13.37 18.30 2.03
CA GLY A 171 13.57 19.74 2.27
C GLY A 171 14.35 20.21 3.50
N ALA A 172 15.49 19.62 3.88
CA ALA A 172 16.46 20.35 4.72
C ALA A 172 17.87 20.21 4.14
N ALA A 173 18.30 21.24 3.42
CA ALA A 173 19.69 21.42 3.03
C ALA A 173 20.50 21.80 4.28
N SER A 174 21.48 20.97 4.65
CA SER A 174 22.53 21.40 5.59
C SER A 174 23.55 22.26 4.85
N PRO A 175 24.11 23.30 5.50
CA PRO A 175 25.05 24.23 4.87
C PRO A 175 26.40 23.56 4.55
N PRO A 176 27.13 24.08 3.55
CA PRO A 176 28.34 23.43 3.05
C PRO A 176 29.56 23.87 3.87
N ASP A 177 29.96 23.10 4.88
CA ASP A 177 31.28 23.25 5.48
C ASP A 177 32.24 22.17 4.95
N GLY A 178 33.16 22.63 4.09
CA GLY A 178 34.55 22.17 4.03
C GLY A 178 34.84 20.74 3.62
N VAL A 179 34.46 20.32 2.39
CA VAL A 179 35.11 19.15 1.77
C VAL A 179 36.30 19.62 0.94
N VAL A 180 37.50 19.33 1.42
CA VAL A 180 38.74 19.46 0.65
C VAL A 180 38.75 18.33 -0.39
N VAL A 181 38.41 18.65 -1.64
CA VAL A 181 38.57 17.73 -2.76
C VAL A 181 40.05 17.69 -3.13
N THR A 182 40.75 16.65 -2.71
CA THR A 182 42.02 16.28 -3.34
C THR A 182 41.73 15.89 -4.80
N LYS A 183 42.42 16.56 -5.73
CA LYS A 183 42.29 16.34 -7.17
C LYS A 183 42.80 14.94 -7.52
N ALA A 184 41.92 13.95 -7.46
CA ALA A 184 42.17 12.64 -8.04
C ALA A 184 42.18 12.79 -9.56
N LEU A 185 43.22 12.25 -10.20
CA LEU A 185 43.27 12.14 -11.66
C LEU A 185 42.04 11.36 -12.10
N VAL A 186 41.24 11.98 -12.98
CA VAL A 186 40.13 11.32 -13.66
C VAL A 186 40.74 10.24 -14.53
N VAL A 187 40.74 9.01 -14.04
CA VAL A 187 40.89 7.84 -14.89
C VAL A 187 39.51 7.64 -15.49
N ASP A 188 39.38 7.93 -16.78
CA ASP A 188 38.16 7.64 -17.52
C ASP A 188 37.79 6.16 -17.28
N PRO A 189 36.53 5.86 -16.94
CA PRO A 189 36.11 4.47 -16.76
C PRO A 189 36.34 3.72 -18.07
N PRO A 190 36.90 2.50 -18.05
CA PRO A 190 37.07 1.73 -19.27
C PRO A 190 35.69 1.48 -19.88
N THR A 191 35.40 2.13 -21.01
CA THR A 191 34.30 1.78 -21.89
C THR A 191 34.61 0.43 -22.50
N HIS A 192 34.34 -0.64 -21.75
CA HIS A 192 34.28 -1.97 -22.33
C HIS A 192 32.94 -2.10 -23.05
N ASN A 193 32.86 -1.48 -24.22
CA ASN A 193 31.87 -1.80 -25.22
C ASN A 193 32.60 -2.70 -26.22
N PRO A 194 32.36 -4.03 -26.25
CA PRO A 194 33.01 -4.88 -27.23
C PRO A 194 32.55 -4.46 -28.63
N HIS A 195 33.51 -3.96 -29.41
CA HIS A 195 33.34 -3.76 -30.84
C HIS A 195 32.90 -5.07 -31.48
N THR A 196 31.64 -5.11 -31.91
CA THR A 196 31.16 -6.11 -32.86
C THR A 196 31.57 -5.62 -34.25
N PRO A 197 32.25 -6.43 -35.09
CA PRO A 197 32.56 -6.05 -36.46
C PRO A 197 31.27 -5.86 -37.27
N ALA A 198 31.24 -4.83 -38.10
CA ALA A 198 30.12 -4.48 -38.96
C ALA A 198 29.68 -5.66 -39.85
N GLN A 199 28.46 -6.15 -39.66
CA GLN A 199 27.73 -6.97 -40.64
C GLN A 199 26.74 -6.09 -41.41
N ALA A 200 26.74 -6.27 -42.74
CA ALA A 200 25.83 -5.68 -43.71
C ALA A 200 24.34 -6.02 -43.41
N PRO A 201 23.37 -5.25 -43.92
CA PRO A 201 22.05 -5.14 -43.30
C PRO A 201 21.19 -6.39 -43.56
N ALA A 202 20.92 -7.14 -42.50
CA ALA A 202 19.84 -8.12 -42.47
C ALA A 202 18.54 -7.44 -42.03
N ALA A 203 17.46 -7.74 -42.75
CA ALA A 203 16.14 -7.11 -42.66
C ALA A 203 15.65 -6.84 -41.22
N ALA A 204 15.27 -5.58 -40.97
CA ALA A 204 14.78 -5.11 -39.68
C ALA A 204 13.45 -5.80 -39.29
N LYS A 205 13.43 -6.45 -38.13
CA LYS A 205 12.19 -6.82 -37.43
C LYS A 205 11.52 -5.53 -36.88
N PRO A 206 10.18 -5.41 -36.90
CA PRO A 206 9.52 -4.18 -36.52
C PRO A 206 9.73 -3.85 -35.03
N ARG A 207 10.16 -2.61 -34.76
CA ARG A 207 10.32 -2.02 -33.42
C ARG A 207 8.94 -1.94 -32.73
N PRO A 208 8.82 -2.23 -31.42
CA PRO A 208 7.54 -2.11 -30.74
C PRO A 208 7.03 -0.66 -30.79
N GLU A 209 5.75 -0.48 -31.13
CA GLU A 209 5.08 0.82 -31.21
C GLU A 209 5.18 1.56 -29.87
N ASN A 210 5.81 2.73 -29.90
CA ASN A 210 5.86 3.64 -28.76
C ASN A 210 4.44 4.17 -28.46
N GLY A 211 4.12 4.34 -27.19
CA GLY A 211 2.83 4.91 -26.79
C GLY A 211 2.67 6.36 -27.28
N THR A 212 1.49 6.69 -27.80
CA THR A 212 1.13 8.03 -28.27
C THR A 212 0.29 8.76 -27.22
N ARG A 213 0.33 10.10 -27.23
CA ARG A 213 -0.60 10.92 -26.44
C ARG A 213 -1.95 10.98 -27.15
N LEU A 214 -3.03 11.12 -26.39
CA LEU A 214 -4.38 11.26 -26.95
C LEU A 214 -4.44 12.56 -27.74
N ARG A 215 -5.03 12.51 -28.95
CA ARG A 215 -5.23 13.68 -29.78
C ARG A 215 -6.43 14.50 -29.30
N GLU A 216 -6.42 15.80 -29.54
CA GLU A 216 -7.56 16.69 -29.18
C GLU A 216 -8.81 16.38 -30.00
N ASP A 217 -8.65 15.91 -31.24
CA ASP A 217 -9.69 15.51 -32.19
C ASP A 217 -10.02 14.01 -32.12
N TRP A 218 -9.70 13.33 -31.01
CA TRP A 218 -9.84 11.88 -30.92
C TRP A 218 -11.29 11.40 -31.08
N ASP A 219 -12.28 12.19 -30.68
CA ASP A 219 -13.70 11.90 -30.84
C ASP A 219 -14.16 11.75 -32.31
N GLN A 220 -13.42 12.34 -33.25
CA GLN A 220 -13.69 12.27 -34.69
C GLN A 220 -12.99 11.09 -35.39
N THR A 221 -12.13 10.37 -34.67
CA THR A 221 -11.37 9.25 -35.22
C THR A 221 -12.23 7.99 -35.40
N GLU A 222 -11.81 7.12 -36.34
CA GLU A 222 -12.40 5.80 -36.51
C GLU A 222 -12.34 4.95 -35.22
N GLU A 223 -11.28 5.14 -34.43
CA GLU A 223 -11.08 4.41 -33.18
C GLU A 223 -12.16 4.75 -32.13
N CYS A 224 -12.49 6.05 -32.00
CA CYS A 224 -13.58 6.47 -31.13
C CYS A 224 -14.93 5.98 -31.65
N ARG A 225 -15.17 6.08 -32.97
CA ARG A 225 -16.40 5.59 -33.60
C ARG A 225 -16.62 4.10 -33.35
N ARG A 226 -15.59 3.28 -33.59
CA ARG A 226 -15.61 1.84 -33.30
C ARG A 226 -15.85 1.56 -31.82
N GLY A 227 -15.25 2.36 -30.93
CA GLY A 227 -15.45 2.25 -29.49
C GLY A 227 -16.89 2.53 -29.06
N ARG A 228 -17.50 3.57 -29.62
CA ARG A 228 -18.90 3.94 -29.39
C ARG A 228 -19.86 2.86 -29.90
N GLU A 229 -19.62 2.33 -31.10
CA GLU A 229 -20.46 1.28 -31.68
C GLU A 229 -20.44 0.00 -30.83
N TRP A 230 -19.24 -0.42 -30.40
CA TRP A 230 -19.09 -1.54 -29.46
C TRP A 230 -19.82 -1.28 -28.14
N ALA A 231 -19.61 -0.12 -27.53
CA ALA A 231 -20.21 0.23 -26.26
C ALA A 231 -21.74 0.35 -26.33
N SER A 232 -22.28 0.79 -27.48
CA SER A 232 -23.73 0.88 -27.71
C SER A 232 -24.40 -0.50 -27.79
N LYS A 233 -23.68 -1.55 -28.18
CA LYS A 233 -24.21 -2.92 -28.26
C LYS A 233 -24.20 -3.60 -26.89
N ASP A 234 -23.09 -3.49 -26.16
CA ASP A 234 -22.88 -4.25 -24.92
C ASP A 234 -23.35 -3.49 -23.66
N TYR A 235 -23.40 -2.15 -23.70
CA TYR A 235 -23.66 -1.29 -22.55
C TYR A 235 -24.69 -0.18 -22.83
N PRO A 236 -25.96 -0.52 -23.15
CA PRO A 236 -26.99 0.47 -23.51
C PRO A 236 -27.36 1.43 -22.36
N ASN A 237 -27.05 1.07 -21.11
CA ASN A 237 -27.35 1.88 -19.93
C ASN A 237 -26.31 2.98 -19.64
N VAL A 238 -25.19 3.00 -20.36
CA VAL A 238 -24.12 3.99 -20.20
C VAL A 238 -24.38 5.16 -21.14
N ASN A 239 -24.37 6.39 -20.61
CA ASN A 239 -24.42 7.59 -21.45
C ASN A 239 -23.08 7.79 -22.19
N LEU A 240 -22.99 7.25 -23.41
CA LEU A 240 -21.75 7.19 -24.19
C LEU A 240 -21.16 8.56 -24.49
N ASP A 241 -21.99 9.55 -24.85
CA ASP A 241 -21.50 10.89 -25.19
C ASP A 241 -20.90 11.61 -23.98
N GLU A 242 -21.47 11.39 -22.81
CA GLU A 242 -20.94 11.93 -21.56
C GLU A 242 -19.63 11.24 -21.18
N GLU A 243 -19.54 9.91 -21.32
CA GLU A 243 -18.34 9.16 -20.98
C GLU A 243 -17.19 9.43 -21.95
N VAL A 244 -17.46 9.64 -23.24
CA VAL A 244 -16.42 10.08 -24.20
C VAL A 244 -15.88 11.45 -23.81
N ARG A 245 -16.74 12.40 -23.43
CA ARG A 245 -16.31 13.73 -23.00
C ARG A 245 -15.45 13.67 -21.73
N LYS A 246 -15.86 12.86 -20.75
CA LYS A 246 -15.09 12.63 -19.52
C LYS A 246 -13.74 11.97 -19.82
N PHE A 247 -13.72 11.01 -20.74
CA PHE A 247 -12.51 10.32 -21.17
C PHE A 247 -11.50 11.29 -21.80
N MET A 248 -11.93 12.13 -22.75
CA MET A 248 -11.05 13.13 -23.36
C MET A 248 -10.55 14.14 -22.34
N ASN A 249 -11.44 14.70 -21.51
CA ASN A 249 -11.04 15.65 -20.47
C ASN A 249 -10.00 15.05 -19.51
N HIS A 250 -10.16 13.78 -19.12
CA HIS A 250 -9.20 13.11 -18.25
C HIS A 250 -7.83 12.97 -18.91
N TRP A 251 -7.76 12.54 -20.17
CA TRP A 251 -6.49 12.23 -20.82
C TRP A 251 -5.79 13.46 -21.42
N LEU A 252 -6.53 14.48 -21.83
CA LEU A 252 -5.95 15.75 -22.28
C LEU A 252 -5.37 16.53 -21.09
N SER A 253 -6.06 16.56 -19.94
CA SER A 253 -5.60 17.28 -18.75
C SER A 253 -4.47 16.59 -17.98
N LYS A 254 -4.20 15.31 -18.22
CA LYS A 254 -3.21 14.53 -17.45
C LYS A 254 -1.77 14.80 -17.94
N PRO A 255 -0.89 15.36 -17.10
CA PRO A 255 0.52 15.54 -17.46
C PRO A 255 1.36 14.29 -17.16
N GLY A 256 2.54 14.21 -17.78
CA GLY A 256 3.60 13.25 -17.44
C GLY A 256 3.63 11.93 -18.21
N LYS A 257 4.61 11.08 -17.87
CA LYS A 257 4.96 9.82 -18.57
C LYS A 257 3.81 8.82 -18.69
N ASN A 258 2.79 8.93 -17.84
CA ASN A 258 1.64 8.02 -17.82
C ASN A 258 0.49 8.45 -18.76
N ALA A 259 0.60 9.62 -19.39
CA ALA A 259 -0.40 10.18 -20.32
C ALA A 259 -0.29 9.63 -21.76
N THR A 260 0.74 8.83 -22.05
CA THR A 260 0.90 8.14 -23.34
C THR A 260 0.40 6.70 -23.24
N LYS A 261 -0.39 6.26 -24.22
CA LYS A 261 -0.91 4.89 -24.31
C LYS A 261 -0.59 4.29 -25.66
N ARG A 262 -0.40 2.97 -25.68
CA ARG A 262 -0.14 2.22 -26.90
C ARG A 262 -1.41 1.99 -27.73
N ASP A 263 -2.54 1.80 -27.05
CA ASP A 263 -3.82 1.50 -27.68
C ASP A 263 -4.93 2.27 -26.96
N TRP A 264 -5.42 3.32 -27.63
CA TRP A 264 -6.48 4.18 -27.11
C TRP A 264 -7.84 3.49 -27.13
N TYR A 265 -8.09 2.57 -28.08
CA TYR A 265 -9.33 1.80 -28.16
C TYR A 265 -9.48 0.87 -26.94
N ARG A 266 -8.45 0.10 -26.58
CA ARG A 266 -8.46 -0.75 -25.37
C ARG A 266 -8.57 0.07 -24.08
N THR A 267 -7.93 1.23 -24.06
CA THR A 267 -8.01 2.15 -22.91
C THR A 267 -9.44 2.67 -22.74
N PHE A 268 -10.13 2.96 -23.84
CA PHE A 268 -11.53 3.37 -23.85
C PHE A 268 -12.49 2.22 -23.47
N GLN A 269 -12.25 0.99 -23.94
CA GLN A 269 -13.06 -0.16 -23.53
C GLN A 269 -13.03 -0.38 -22.00
N ASN A 270 -11.84 -0.32 -21.40
CA ASN A 270 -11.69 -0.40 -19.95
C ASN A 270 -12.39 0.74 -19.21
N TRP A 271 -12.41 1.95 -19.79
CA TRP A 271 -13.13 3.10 -19.25
C TRP A 271 -14.64 2.84 -19.19
N ILE A 272 -15.23 2.36 -20.28
CA ILE A 272 -16.66 2.07 -20.37
C ILE A 272 -17.07 0.90 -19.46
N MET A 273 -16.27 -0.16 -19.37
CA MET A 273 -16.54 -1.27 -18.44
C MET A 273 -16.61 -0.79 -16.98
N GLU A 274 -15.69 0.09 -16.57
CA GLU A 274 -15.69 0.65 -15.22
C GLU A 274 -16.84 1.65 -15.02
N ALA A 275 -17.19 2.45 -16.05
CA ALA A 275 -18.35 3.33 -16.00
C ALA A 275 -19.65 2.54 -15.79
N ASN A 276 -19.85 1.44 -16.53
CA ASN A 276 -20.97 0.53 -16.34
C ASN A 276 -20.97 -0.07 -14.92
N ARG A 277 -19.81 -0.53 -14.42
CA ARG A 277 -19.69 -1.06 -13.06
C ARG A 277 -20.05 -0.02 -11.98
N ARG A 278 -19.73 1.26 -12.20
CA ARG A 278 -20.14 2.36 -11.29
C ARG A 278 -21.66 2.56 -11.32
N LEU A 279 -22.29 2.54 -12.49
CA LEU A 279 -23.74 2.61 -12.62
C LEU A 279 -24.44 1.42 -11.94
N SER A 280 -23.93 0.20 -12.10
CA SER A 280 -24.45 -0.98 -11.42
C SER A 280 -24.35 -0.89 -9.88
N ARG A 281 -23.29 -0.26 -9.35
CA ARG A 281 -23.12 -0.04 -7.91
C ARG A 281 -24.11 0.98 -7.35
N TYR A 282 -24.42 2.03 -8.10
CA TYR A 282 -25.44 3.02 -7.70
C TYR A 282 -26.87 2.43 -7.70
N GLY A 283 -27.11 1.42 -8.54
CA GLY A 283 -28.35 0.62 -8.51
C GLY A 283 -28.47 -0.32 -7.31
N GLN A 284 -27.35 -0.81 -6.75
CA GLN A 284 -27.36 -1.73 -5.61
C GLN A 284 -27.56 -1.03 -4.26
N THR A 285 -27.09 0.21 -4.08
CA THR A 285 -27.30 0.95 -2.83
C THR A 285 -28.75 1.41 -2.65
N ASN A 286 -29.49 1.61 -3.74
CA ASN A 286 -30.94 1.86 -3.70
C ASN A 286 -31.77 0.55 -3.53
N GLY A 287 -31.13 -0.61 -3.52
CA GLY A 287 -31.76 -1.93 -3.38
C GLY A 287 -31.85 -2.48 -1.95
N GLN A 288 -31.20 -1.86 -0.96
CA GLN A 288 -31.34 -2.19 0.47
C GLN A 288 -32.07 -1.08 1.23
N GLY A 289 -33.28 -0.73 0.76
CA GLY A 289 -34.26 0.07 1.50
C GLY A 289 -35.70 -0.41 1.32
N GLY A 290 -35.93 -1.41 0.46
CA GLY A 290 -37.26 -1.92 0.14
C GLY A 290 -37.72 -3.03 1.08
N ARG A 291 -38.06 -2.69 2.33
CA ARG A 291 -38.77 -3.59 3.24
C ARG A 291 -40.02 -2.98 3.88
N PHE A 292 -40.74 -2.09 3.18
CA PHE A 292 -42.16 -1.85 3.49
C PHE A 292 -42.90 -1.47 2.22
N ALA A 293 -43.31 -2.47 1.45
CA ALA A 293 -44.39 -2.34 0.48
C ALA A 293 -45.40 -3.45 0.74
N ASN A 294 -46.46 -3.12 1.47
CA ASN A 294 -47.76 -3.70 1.16
C ASN A 294 -48.89 -2.75 1.59
N GLY A 295 -49.71 -2.40 0.60
CA GLY A 295 -51.10 -1.98 0.76
C GLY A 295 -51.37 -0.64 1.45
N MET A 296 -51.75 0.38 0.68
CA MET A 296 -53.16 0.76 0.54
C MET A 296 -53.27 2.06 -0.27
N ASN A 297 -54.11 2.04 -1.31
CA ASN A 297 -54.76 3.22 -1.86
C ASN A 297 -55.34 4.08 -0.73
N ARG A 298 -54.93 5.36 -0.64
CA ARG A 298 -55.77 6.46 -0.17
C ARG A 298 -55.17 7.82 -0.56
N GLU A 299 -56.06 8.69 -1.03
CA GLU A 299 -55.88 10.09 -1.43
C GLU A 299 -55.12 10.97 -0.42
N PRO A 300 -54.60 12.15 -0.84
CA PRO A 300 -53.75 12.97 0.01
C PRO A 300 -54.59 13.73 1.04
N SER A 301 -54.40 13.43 2.33
CA SER A 301 -54.94 14.24 3.41
C SER A 301 -53.84 15.03 4.13
N ALA A 302 -54.15 16.30 4.32
CA ALA A 302 -53.35 17.33 4.96
C ALA A 302 -52.93 16.96 6.39
N GLY A 303 -51.71 17.32 6.79
CA GLY A 303 -51.29 17.14 8.18
C GLY A 303 -49.87 17.56 8.59
N ALA A 304 -49.05 18.18 7.75
CA ALA A 304 -47.83 18.84 8.21
C ALA A 304 -48.13 20.34 8.44
N LYS A 305 -48.58 20.70 9.64
CA LYS A 305 -48.76 22.12 9.99
C LYS A 305 -47.39 22.80 10.01
N ALA A 306 -47.17 23.68 9.04
CA ALA A 306 -46.05 24.61 9.06
C ALA A 306 -46.11 25.47 10.32
N ILE A 307 -45.00 25.57 11.06
CA ILE A 307 -44.90 26.46 12.23
C ILE A 307 -44.99 27.91 11.72
N PRO A 308 -45.97 28.73 12.16
CA PRO A 308 -46.10 30.12 11.72
C PRO A 308 -44.86 30.93 12.11
N VAL A 309 -44.52 31.93 11.29
CA VAL A 309 -43.25 32.67 11.37
C VAL A 309 -43.03 33.35 12.73
N GLY A 310 -44.10 33.69 13.47
CA GLY A 310 -44.03 34.31 14.80
C GLY A 310 -43.78 33.36 15.99
N GLU A 311 -43.78 32.04 15.78
CA GLU A 311 -43.57 31.04 16.86
C GLU A 311 -42.23 30.29 16.72
N ARG A 312 -41.35 30.75 15.83
CA ARG A 312 -40.04 30.13 15.57
C ARG A 312 -38.98 30.74 16.47
N CYS A 313 -38.02 29.91 16.89
CA CYS A 313 -36.85 30.40 17.60
C CYS A 313 -36.02 31.32 16.68
N GLU A 314 -35.75 32.55 17.12
CA GLU A 314 -34.99 33.55 16.34
C GLU A 314 -33.61 33.05 15.91
N ARG A 315 -32.97 32.21 16.73
CA ARG A 315 -31.64 31.64 16.44
C ARG A 315 -31.73 30.36 15.61
N HIS A 316 -32.84 29.62 15.69
CA HIS A 316 -33.03 28.33 15.05
C HIS A 316 -34.43 28.22 14.41
N PRO A 317 -34.62 28.73 13.18
CA PRO A 317 -35.94 28.90 12.57
C PRO A 317 -36.69 27.58 12.29
N ARG A 318 -36.00 26.44 12.35
CA ARG A 318 -36.61 25.11 12.17
C ARG A 318 -37.30 24.58 13.44
N PHE A 319 -37.11 25.23 14.59
CA PHE A 319 -37.67 24.78 15.86
C PHE A 319 -38.63 25.83 16.44
N PRO A 320 -39.65 25.40 17.22
CA PRO A 320 -40.52 26.33 17.95
C PRO A 320 -39.75 27.10 19.02
N ALA A 321 -40.13 28.36 19.26
CA ALA A 321 -39.47 29.24 20.22
C ALA A 321 -39.49 28.69 21.65
N SER A 322 -40.58 28.03 22.06
CA SER A 322 -40.76 27.49 23.41
C SER A 322 -40.06 26.15 23.68
N THR A 323 -39.69 25.41 22.64
CA THR A 323 -39.18 24.04 22.77
C THR A 323 -37.85 23.77 22.07
N CYS A 324 -37.16 24.81 21.59
CA CYS A 324 -35.87 24.71 20.91
C CYS A 324 -34.82 23.95 21.76
N GLY A 325 -34.53 22.71 21.37
CA GLY A 325 -33.54 21.85 22.01
C GLY A 325 -32.14 22.47 22.12
N PRO A 326 -31.60 23.06 21.02
CA PRO A 326 -30.32 23.76 21.06
C PRO A 326 -30.25 24.91 22.08
N CYS A 327 -31.31 25.72 22.19
CA CYS A 327 -31.34 26.82 23.17
C CYS A 327 -31.55 26.32 24.61
N ARG A 328 -32.19 25.15 24.80
CA ARG A 328 -32.27 24.49 26.12
C ARG A 328 -30.91 23.98 26.59
N SER A 329 -30.09 23.41 25.71
CA SER A 329 -28.75 22.94 26.08
C SER A 329 -27.80 24.09 26.45
N GLU A 330 -28.02 25.28 25.87
CA GLU A 330 -27.27 26.49 26.18
C GLU A 330 -27.80 27.24 27.43
N GLY A 331 -28.83 26.72 28.11
CA GLY A 331 -29.40 27.33 29.32
C GLY A 331 -30.23 28.60 29.08
N LEU A 332 -30.52 28.93 27.81
CA LEU A 332 -31.22 30.15 27.40
C LEU A 332 -32.75 30.06 27.55
N ILE A 333 -33.30 28.88 27.84
CA ILE A 333 -34.72 28.65 28.12
C ILE A 333 -34.83 27.88 29.44
N SER A 334 -35.51 28.46 30.45
CA SER A 334 -35.60 27.86 31.79
C SER A 334 -36.64 26.73 31.86
N ARG A 335 -36.37 25.70 32.67
CA ARG A 335 -37.32 24.61 32.96
C ARG A 335 -38.42 25.14 33.89
N LYS A 336 -39.56 25.55 33.34
CA LYS A 336 -40.85 25.50 34.08
C LYS A 336 -41.64 24.34 33.48
N ALA A 337 -41.57 23.17 34.12
CA ALA A 337 -42.49 22.70 35.17
C ALA A 337 -43.75 22.11 34.53
N ASP A 338 -43.67 20.81 34.22
CA ASP A 338 -44.85 19.94 34.18
C ASP A 338 -45.54 20.03 35.54
N SER A 339 -46.72 20.63 35.59
CA SER A 339 -47.68 20.40 36.68
C SER A 339 -49.11 20.74 36.23
N ALA A 340 -49.88 19.67 36.05
CA ALA A 340 -51.33 19.52 36.26
C ALA A 340 -52.31 20.60 35.73
N ALA A 341 -53.09 20.22 34.71
CA ALA A 341 -54.54 19.94 34.80
C ALA A 341 -55.04 19.35 33.47
#